data_AF-A0A928E726-F1
#
_entry.id   AF-A0A928E726-F1
#
_cell.length_a   1.000
_cell.length_b   1.000
_cell.length_c   1.000
_cell.angle_alpha   90.00
_cell.angle_beta   90.00
_cell.angle_gamma   90.00
#
_symmetry.space_group_name_H-M   'P 1'
#
loop_
_entity.id
_entity.type
_entity.pdbx_description
1 polymer ?
#
loop_
_entity_poly.entity_id
_entity_poly.type
_entity_poly.pdbx_seq_one_letter_code
_entity_poly.pdbx_strand_id
1 'polypeptide(L)'
;MTPVILDRDAIYGAIKSAFSEFYNLARIGLRKRWKSLTPVERAQAARSLVFMKELATNPAKYFSRANTGAAWVKRANDFAEQHNIVPANMHHAYYIVHGPKEIVAEKARAAWIYNADIANMFYRFCKMVQDWEYKRTSPEDKEFFEAKRVAEDIVNASKRYTAFRKTEEPSKVQTWLQKNMKCLVK
;
A
#
# COMPACT_ATOMS: atom_id res chain seq x y z
N MET A 1 -21.53 21.26 14.73
CA MET A 1 -20.92 20.81 13.45
C MET A 1 -21.15 19.32 13.32
N THR A 2 -22.02 18.89 12.41
CA THR A 2 -22.25 17.47 12.14
C THR A 2 -20.98 16.91 11.50
N PRO A 3 -20.31 15.90 12.08
CA PRO A 3 -19.09 15.38 11.52
C PRO A 3 -19.39 14.80 10.13
N VAL A 4 -18.74 15.33 9.08
CA VAL A 4 -18.76 14.72 7.75
C VAL A 4 -18.22 13.30 7.91
N ILE A 5 -19.08 12.30 7.77
CA ILE A 5 -18.67 10.92 7.62
C ILE A 5 -18.13 10.84 6.20
N LEU A 6 -16.81 10.68 6.04
CA LEU A 6 -16.23 10.47 4.72
C LEU A 6 -16.82 9.17 4.16
N ASP A 7 -17.57 9.31 3.07
CA ASP A 7 -18.17 8.19 2.36
C ASP A 7 -17.10 7.19 1.92
N ARG A 8 -17.39 5.90 2.09
CA ARG A 8 -16.50 4.79 1.73
C ARG A 8 -16.06 4.89 0.27
N ASP A 9 -16.97 5.28 -0.62
CA ASP A 9 -16.67 5.38 -2.05
C ASP A 9 -15.72 6.54 -2.35
N ALA A 10 -15.84 7.65 -1.64
CA ALA A 10 -14.89 8.77 -1.73
C ALA A 10 -13.48 8.36 -1.26
N ILE A 11 -13.39 7.60 -0.16
CA ILE A 11 -12.11 7.11 0.36
C ILE A 11 -11.48 6.12 -0.62
N TYR A 12 -12.26 5.17 -1.14
CA TYR A 12 -11.79 4.24 -2.17
C TYR A 12 -11.40 4.95 -3.47
N GLY A 13 -12.10 6.03 -3.85
CA GLY A 13 -11.71 6.92 -4.94
C GLY A 13 -10.31 7.51 -4.71
N ALA A 14 -10.05 8.06 -3.52
CA ALA A 14 -8.74 8.58 -3.16
C ALA A 14 -7.63 7.50 -3.16
N ILE A 15 -7.95 6.29 -2.69
CA ILE A 15 -7.02 5.13 -2.72
C ILE A 15 -6.67 4.75 -4.17
N LYS A 16 -7.67 4.61 -5.03
CA LYS A 16 -7.48 4.30 -6.46
C LYS A 16 -6.62 5.36 -7.15
N SER A 17 -6.90 6.64 -6.89
CA SER A 17 -6.10 7.75 -7.42
C SER A 17 -4.64 7.66 -6.98
N ALA A 18 -4.37 7.46 -5.68
CA ALA A 18 -3.00 7.32 -5.19
C ALA A 18 -2.26 6.12 -5.81
N PHE A 19 -2.89 4.94 -5.87
CA PHE A 19 -2.27 3.78 -6.50
C PHE A 19 -2.02 3.97 -8.00
N SER A 20 -2.91 4.67 -8.69
CA SER A 20 -2.70 5.04 -10.10
C SER A 20 -1.47 5.94 -10.26
N GLU A 21 -1.25 6.87 -9.33
CA GLU A 21 -0.08 7.73 -9.34
C GLU A 21 1.21 6.97 -9.02
N PHE A 22 1.20 6.07 -8.04
CA PHE A 22 2.32 5.17 -7.81
C PHE A 22 2.64 4.31 -9.04
N TYR A 23 1.64 3.73 -9.70
CA TYR A 23 1.84 3.01 -10.95
C TYR A 23 2.51 3.88 -12.03
N ASN A 24 2.06 5.13 -12.19
CA ASN A 24 2.65 6.06 -13.16
C ASN A 24 4.13 6.38 -12.84
N LEU A 25 4.44 6.62 -11.57
CA LEU A 25 5.80 6.90 -11.12
C LEU A 25 6.73 5.70 -11.36
N ALA A 26 6.28 4.49 -11.04
CA ALA A 26 7.00 3.26 -11.34
C ALA A 26 7.27 3.12 -12.84
N ARG A 27 6.23 3.32 -13.67
CA ARG A 27 6.33 3.20 -15.13
C ARG A 27 7.34 4.19 -15.72
N ILE A 28 7.31 5.45 -15.28
CA ILE A 28 8.25 6.49 -15.73
C ILE A 28 9.67 6.14 -15.29
N GLY A 29 9.86 5.73 -14.03
CA GLY A 29 11.16 5.33 -13.49
C GLY A 29 11.78 4.17 -14.27
N LEU A 30 11.00 3.12 -14.52
CA LEU A 30 11.43 1.96 -15.30
C LEU A 30 11.71 2.31 -16.76
N ARG A 31 10.90 3.15 -17.41
CA ARG A 31 11.11 3.52 -18.81
C ARG A 31 12.50 4.15 -19.04
N LYS A 32 12.96 5.00 -18.12
CA LYS A 32 14.29 5.63 -18.21
C LYS A 32 15.44 4.63 -18.13
N ARG A 33 15.23 3.48 -17.48
CA ARG A 33 16.26 2.47 -17.20
C ARG A 33 15.97 1.12 -17.87
N TRP A 34 14.98 1.05 -18.76
CA TRP A 34 14.52 -0.23 -19.31
C TRP A 34 15.61 -0.98 -20.06
N LYS A 35 16.43 -0.25 -20.83
CA LYS A 35 17.53 -0.83 -21.61
C LYS A 35 18.66 -1.38 -20.73
N SER A 36 18.85 -0.85 -19.52
CA SER A 36 19.89 -1.33 -18.59
C SER A 36 19.46 -2.54 -17.76
N LEU A 37 18.18 -2.91 -17.78
CA LEU A 37 17.68 -4.11 -17.10
C LEU A 37 18.00 -5.38 -17.90
N THR A 38 18.34 -6.45 -17.19
CA THR A 38 18.43 -7.81 -17.71
C THR A 38 17.04 -8.33 -18.14
N PRO A 39 16.96 -9.37 -18.99
CA PRO A 39 15.68 -9.97 -19.37
C PRO A 39 14.82 -10.41 -18.18
N VAL A 40 15.45 -10.97 -17.13
CA VAL A 40 14.76 -11.44 -15.92
C VAL A 40 14.17 -10.25 -15.14
N GLU A 41 14.95 -9.19 -14.95
CA GLU A 41 14.47 -7.99 -14.26
C GLU A 41 13.35 -7.30 -15.04
N ARG A 42 13.44 -7.24 -16.38
CA ARG A 42 12.35 -6.71 -17.22
C ARG A 42 11.07 -7.49 -17.04
N ALA A 43 11.15 -8.83 -17.01
CA ALA A 43 9.99 -9.68 -16.80
C ALA A 43 9.37 -9.48 -15.40
N GLN A 44 10.20 -9.39 -14.35
CA GLN A 44 9.74 -9.11 -13.00
C GLN A 44 9.10 -7.71 -12.88
N ALA A 45 9.75 -6.68 -13.42
CA ALA A 45 9.24 -5.31 -13.42
C ALA A 45 7.91 -5.19 -14.19
N ALA A 46 7.79 -5.86 -15.33
CA ALA A 46 6.53 -5.92 -16.09
C ALA A 46 5.40 -6.56 -15.28
N ARG A 47 5.65 -7.69 -14.61
CA ARG A 47 4.68 -8.34 -13.72
C ARG A 47 4.26 -7.43 -12.56
N SER A 48 5.22 -6.75 -11.93
CA SER A 48 4.93 -5.78 -10.86
C SER A 48 4.10 -4.61 -11.38
N LEU A 49 4.36 -4.08 -12.57
CA LEU A 49 3.55 -3.02 -13.16
C LEU A 49 2.12 -3.47 -13.48
N VAL A 50 1.93 -4.68 -14.01
CA VAL A 50 0.59 -5.25 -14.25
C VAL A 50 -0.17 -5.38 -12.93
N PHE A 51 0.48 -5.93 -11.91
CA PHE A 51 -0.08 -6.04 -10.57
C PHE A 51 -0.46 -4.68 -9.99
N MET A 52 0.41 -3.67 -10.08
CA MET A 52 0.13 -2.32 -9.60
C MET A 52 -1.04 -1.66 -10.34
N LYS A 53 -1.22 -1.93 -11.64
CA LYS A 53 -2.37 -1.47 -12.41
C LYS A 53 -3.68 -2.13 -11.93
N GLU A 54 -3.63 -3.43 -11.67
CA GLU A 54 -4.78 -4.17 -11.13
C GLU A 54 -5.15 -3.65 -9.73
N LEU A 55 -4.16 -3.45 -8.87
CA LEU A 55 -4.29 -2.86 -7.54
C LEU A 55 -4.94 -1.47 -7.59
N ALA A 56 -4.53 -0.62 -8.52
CA ALA A 56 -5.09 0.71 -8.70
C ALA A 56 -6.56 0.67 -9.16
N THR A 57 -6.95 -0.36 -9.92
CA THR A 57 -8.32 -0.53 -10.41
C THR A 57 -9.24 -1.07 -9.31
N ASN A 58 -8.77 -2.07 -8.56
CA ASN A 58 -9.55 -2.76 -7.54
C ASN A 58 -8.74 -2.98 -6.24
N PRO A 59 -8.50 -1.91 -5.46
CA PRO A 59 -7.77 -2.03 -4.19
C PRO A 59 -8.53 -2.88 -3.15
N ALA A 60 -9.86 -2.96 -3.22
CA ALA A 60 -10.67 -3.76 -2.31
C ALA A 60 -10.36 -5.27 -2.40
N LYS A 61 -9.97 -5.76 -3.59
CA LYS A 61 -9.49 -7.15 -3.77
C LYS A 61 -8.29 -7.47 -2.89
N TYR A 62 -7.46 -6.48 -2.57
CA TYR A 62 -6.17 -6.65 -1.89
C TYR A 62 -6.13 -6.14 -0.45
N PHE A 63 -7.08 -5.30 -0.04
CA PHE A 63 -7.08 -4.72 1.30
C PHE A 63 -8.36 -4.95 2.09
N SER A 64 -9.49 -5.28 1.45
CA SER A 64 -10.72 -5.44 2.21
C SER A 64 -10.65 -6.64 3.13
N ARG A 65 -11.08 -6.46 4.39
CA ARG A 65 -11.04 -7.52 5.41
C ARG A 65 -11.79 -8.78 4.95
N ALA A 66 -12.92 -8.62 4.26
CA ALA A 66 -13.70 -9.73 3.72
C ALA A 66 -12.90 -10.60 2.74
N ASN A 67 -12.14 -9.98 1.83
CA ASN A 67 -11.40 -10.72 0.81
C ASN A 67 -10.03 -11.22 1.29
N THR A 68 -9.32 -10.41 2.08
CA THR A 68 -7.92 -10.69 2.41
C THR A 68 -7.70 -11.17 3.83
N GLY A 69 -8.61 -10.86 4.76
CA GLY A 69 -8.53 -11.31 6.14
C GLY A 69 -8.61 -12.82 6.24
N ALA A 70 -9.65 -13.44 5.66
CA ALA A 70 -9.81 -14.90 5.64
C ALA A 70 -8.62 -15.61 4.98
N ALA A 71 -8.14 -15.09 3.84
CA ALA A 71 -6.99 -15.66 3.15
C ALA A 71 -5.69 -15.55 3.97
N TRP A 72 -5.50 -14.44 4.69
CA TRP A 72 -4.34 -14.27 5.58
C TRP A 72 -4.41 -15.18 6.80
N VAL A 73 -5.59 -15.28 7.45
CA VAL A 73 -5.81 -16.20 8.56
C VAL A 73 -5.54 -17.63 8.15
N LYS A 74 -6.04 -18.06 6.98
CA LYS A 74 -5.74 -19.38 6.44
C LYS A 74 -4.24 -19.60 6.29
N ARG A 75 -3.50 -18.67 5.66
CA ARG A 75 -2.04 -18.79 5.52
C ARG A 75 -1.30 -18.86 6.86
N ALA A 76 -1.74 -18.10 7.85
CA ALA A 76 -1.17 -18.12 9.20
C ALA A 76 -1.39 -19.49 9.87
N ASN A 77 -2.58 -20.06 9.74
CA ASN A 77 -2.89 -21.38 10.26
C ASN A 77 -2.13 -22.50 9.52
N ASP A 78 -2.11 -22.46 8.19
CA ASP A 78 -1.36 -23.42 7.36
C ASP A 78 0.14 -23.40 7.73
N PHE A 79 0.71 -22.20 7.96
CA PHE A 79 2.09 -22.05 8.43
C PHE A 79 2.29 -22.61 9.83
N ALA A 80 1.38 -22.33 10.76
CA ALA A 80 1.45 -22.85 12.13
C ALA A 80 1.45 -24.39 12.15
N GLU A 81 0.61 -25.02 11.33
CA GLU A 81 0.55 -26.48 11.19
C GLU A 81 1.84 -27.05 10.60
N GLN A 82 2.33 -26.50 9.48
CA GLN A 82 3.58 -26.95 8.83
C GLN A 82 4.81 -26.86 9.74
N HIS A 83 4.81 -25.90 10.66
CA HIS A 83 5.91 -25.65 11.58
C HIS A 83 5.68 -26.19 13.00
N ASN A 84 4.65 -27.01 13.22
CA ASN A 84 4.29 -27.59 14.53
C ASN A 84 4.16 -26.53 15.65
N ILE A 85 3.66 -25.34 15.32
CA ILE A 85 3.39 -24.29 16.30
C ILE A 85 2.17 -24.69 17.12
N VAL A 86 2.37 -24.87 18.42
CA VAL A 86 1.31 -25.27 19.35
C VAL A 86 0.15 -24.26 19.38
N PRO A 87 -1.10 -24.71 19.61
CA PRO A 87 -2.29 -23.85 19.58
C PRO A 87 -2.20 -22.56 20.41
N ALA A 88 -1.61 -22.63 21.61
CA ALA A 88 -1.42 -21.46 22.48
C ALA A 88 -0.57 -20.35 21.83
N ASN A 89 0.32 -20.70 20.90
CA ASN A 89 1.23 -19.81 20.20
C ASN A 89 0.84 -19.57 18.74
N MET A 90 -0.31 -20.06 18.27
CA MET A 90 -0.76 -19.85 16.88
C MET A 90 -0.85 -18.36 16.52
N HIS A 91 -1.11 -17.51 17.51
CA HIS A 91 -1.14 -16.07 17.29
C HIS A 91 0.22 -15.49 16.87
N HIS A 92 1.33 -16.17 17.16
CA HIS A 92 2.66 -15.77 16.68
C HIS A 92 2.82 -15.91 15.16
N ALA A 93 2.09 -16.84 14.53
CA ALA A 93 2.14 -17.01 13.08
C ALA A 93 1.67 -15.75 12.32
N TYR A 94 0.77 -14.95 12.91
CA TYR A 94 0.32 -13.67 12.34
C TYR A 94 1.43 -12.61 12.25
N TYR A 95 2.48 -12.71 13.06
CA TYR A 95 3.64 -11.80 12.98
C TYR A 95 4.68 -12.25 11.97
N ILE A 96 4.60 -13.51 11.51
CA ILE A 96 5.55 -14.11 10.56
C ILE A 96 4.97 -14.10 9.14
N VAL A 97 3.71 -14.49 9.00
CA VAL A 97 3.04 -14.58 7.70
C VAL A 97 2.67 -13.20 7.19
N HIS A 98 3.17 -12.87 6.00
CA HIS A 98 2.89 -11.61 5.33
C HIS A 98 1.39 -11.29 5.25
N GLY A 99 1.04 -10.16 5.84
CA GLY A 99 -0.28 -9.56 5.77
C GLY A 99 -0.56 -8.93 4.41
N PRO A 100 -1.77 -8.38 4.21
CA PRO A 100 -2.18 -7.78 2.95
C PRO A 100 -1.18 -6.73 2.42
N LYS A 101 -0.71 -5.80 3.26
CA LYS A 101 0.25 -4.76 2.88
C LYS A 101 1.61 -5.32 2.48
N GLU A 102 2.13 -6.32 3.19
CA GLU A 102 3.40 -6.96 2.86
C GLU A 102 3.34 -7.65 1.49
N ILE A 103 2.28 -8.40 1.23
CA ILE A 103 2.07 -9.08 -0.05
C ILE A 103 2.01 -8.07 -1.21
N VAL A 104 1.29 -6.97 -1.01
CA VAL A 104 1.20 -5.92 -2.03
C VAL A 104 2.56 -5.27 -2.27
N ALA A 105 3.31 -4.97 -1.21
CA ALA A 105 4.64 -4.36 -1.33
C ALA A 105 5.65 -5.30 -2.00
N GLU A 106 5.65 -6.59 -1.66
CA GLU A 106 6.51 -7.59 -2.25
C GLU A 106 6.25 -7.75 -3.75
N LYS A 107 4.96 -7.89 -4.13
CA LYS A 107 4.57 -8.01 -5.55
C LYS A 107 4.89 -6.76 -6.38
N ALA A 108 4.89 -5.58 -5.77
CA ALA A 108 5.26 -4.33 -6.41
C ALA A 108 6.78 -4.08 -6.43
N ARG A 109 7.58 -4.81 -5.64
CA ARG A 109 8.99 -4.48 -5.34
C ARG A 109 9.87 -4.28 -6.57
N ALA A 110 9.74 -5.14 -7.59
CA ALA A 110 10.56 -5.05 -8.79
C ALA A 110 10.29 -3.78 -9.60
N ALA A 111 9.11 -3.17 -9.46
CA ALA A 111 8.81 -1.88 -10.09
C ALA A 111 9.56 -0.70 -9.46
N TRP A 112 10.13 -0.89 -8.28
CA TRP A 112 10.83 0.13 -7.49
C TRP A 112 12.32 -0.13 -7.32
N ILE A 113 12.91 -1.02 -8.12
CA ILE A 113 14.31 -1.47 -7.98
C ILE A 113 15.34 -0.33 -7.91
N TYR A 114 15.04 0.83 -8.50
CA TYR A 114 15.91 2.02 -8.49
C TYR A 114 15.35 3.21 -7.71
N ASN A 115 14.24 3.06 -6.98
CA ASN A 115 13.63 4.15 -6.23
C ASN A 115 13.07 3.67 -4.88
N ALA A 116 14.00 3.47 -3.94
CA ALA A 116 13.69 2.99 -2.59
C ALA A 116 12.78 3.95 -1.81
N ASP A 117 12.93 5.26 -2.03
CA ASP A 117 12.11 6.27 -1.35
C ASP A 117 10.63 6.16 -1.76
N ILE A 118 10.35 6.05 -3.07
CA ILE A 118 8.98 5.85 -3.55
C ILE A 118 8.45 4.47 -3.13
N ALA A 119 9.28 3.42 -3.12
CA ALA A 119 8.88 2.12 -2.55
C ALA A 119 8.42 2.23 -1.09
N ASN A 120 9.17 2.97 -0.26
CA ASN A 120 8.83 3.18 1.15
C ASN A 120 7.52 3.99 1.29
N MET A 121 7.32 5.02 0.47
CA MET A 121 6.05 5.77 0.44
C MET A 121 4.87 4.88 0.04
N PHE A 122 5.05 4.04 -0.99
CA PHE A 122 4.05 3.07 -1.43
C PHE A 122 3.71 2.08 -0.31
N TYR A 123 4.73 1.54 0.37
CA TYR A 123 4.55 0.64 1.51
C TYR A 123 3.77 1.30 2.65
N ARG A 124 4.14 2.53 3.04
CA ARG A 124 3.45 3.30 4.07
C ARG A 124 1.99 3.58 3.68
N PHE A 125 1.74 3.87 2.41
CA PHE A 125 0.37 4.04 1.92
C PHE A 125 -0.44 2.74 1.99
N CYS A 126 0.14 1.60 1.59
CA CYS A 126 -0.49 0.29 1.75
C CYS A 126 -0.80 -0.02 3.23
N LYS A 127 0.10 0.34 4.14
CA LYS A 127 -0.14 0.23 5.58
C LYS A 127 -1.33 1.06 6.02
N MET A 128 -1.41 2.33 5.65
CA MET A 128 -2.54 3.19 6.01
C MET A 128 -3.88 2.64 5.48
N VAL A 129 -3.90 2.12 4.25
CA VAL A 129 -5.10 1.51 3.67
C VAL A 129 -5.51 0.26 4.44
N GLN A 130 -4.57 -0.62 4.78
CA GLN A 130 -4.84 -1.80 5.61
C GLN A 130 -5.36 -1.40 7.00
N ASP A 131 -4.69 -0.46 7.66
CA ASP A 131 -5.08 0.01 9.00
C ASP A 131 -6.51 0.58 8.95
N TRP A 132 -6.84 1.40 7.97
CA TRP A 132 -8.21 1.91 7.78
C TRP A 132 -9.23 0.79 7.59
N GLU A 133 -8.97 -0.19 6.72
CA GLU A 133 -9.88 -1.32 6.46
C GLU A 133 -10.13 -2.17 7.71
N TYR A 134 -9.11 -2.41 8.52
CA TYR A 134 -9.23 -3.23 9.73
C TYR A 134 -9.99 -2.49 10.84
N LYS A 135 -9.72 -1.19 11.01
CA LYS A 135 -10.38 -0.36 12.02
C LYS A 135 -11.84 -0.10 11.69
N ARG A 136 -12.16 0.24 10.44
CA ARG A 136 -13.54 0.53 10.02
C ARG A 136 -14.46 -0.70 10.08
N THR A 137 -13.88 -1.90 10.12
CA THR A 137 -14.60 -3.18 10.22
C THR A 137 -14.50 -3.80 11.61
N SER A 138 -13.91 -3.07 12.56
CA SER A 138 -13.87 -3.48 13.96
C SER A 138 -15.24 -3.27 14.60
N PRO A 139 -15.66 -4.15 15.53
CA PRO A 139 -16.87 -3.94 16.34
C PRO A 139 -16.67 -2.90 17.46
N GLU A 140 -15.46 -2.38 17.68
CA GLU A 140 -15.14 -1.47 18.78
C GLU A 140 -15.35 0.02 18.41
N ASP A 141 -16.07 0.77 19.24
CA ASP A 141 -16.37 2.19 19.00
C ASP A 141 -15.12 3.07 18.88
N LYS A 142 -14.07 2.78 19.67
CA LYS A 142 -12.79 3.50 19.60
C LYS A 142 -12.15 3.36 18.22
N GLU A 143 -12.24 2.18 17.62
CA GLU A 143 -11.68 1.89 16.31
C GLU A 143 -12.43 2.62 15.19
N PHE A 144 -13.72 2.90 15.37
CA PHE A 144 -14.49 3.72 14.42
C PHE A 144 -13.96 5.16 14.32
N PHE A 145 -13.68 5.82 15.45
CA PHE A 145 -13.09 7.17 15.45
C PHE A 145 -11.69 7.17 14.84
N GLU A 146 -10.88 6.15 15.15
CA GLU A 146 -9.56 6.01 14.56
C GLU A 146 -9.64 5.77 13.04
N ALA A 147 -10.59 4.97 12.57
CA ALA A 147 -10.81 4.75 11.15
C ALA A 147 -11.12 6.05 10.41
N LYS A 148 -11.92 6.95 11.01
CA LYS A 148 -12.21 8.26 10.41
C LYS A 148 -10.94 9.10 10.25
N ARG A 149 -10.08 9.17 11.28
CA ARG A 149 -8.81 9.89 11.20
C ARG A 149 -7.91 9.33 10.09
N VAL A 150 -7.77 8.00 10.03
CA VAL A 150 -6.95 7.37 8.98
C VAL A 150 -7.52 7.62 7.58
N ALA A 151 -8.85 7.69 7.43
CA ALA A 151 -9.47 8.04 6.16
C ALA A 151 -9.09 9.45 5.68
N GLU A 152 -9.08 10.43 6.59
CA GLU A 152 -8.62 11.80 6.29
C GLU A 152 -7.14 11.82 5.89
N ASP A 153 -6.29 11.06 6.58
CA ASP A 153 -4.88 10.89 6.25
C ASP A 153 -4.68 10.29 4.85
N ILE A 154 -5.48 9.28 4.49
CA ILE A 154 -5.47 8.69 3.14
C ILE A 154 -5.84 9.75 2.09
N VAL A 155 -6.93 10.48 2.27
CA VAL A 155 -7.37 11.52 1.32
C VAL A 155 -6.30 12.61 1.16
N ASN A 156 -5.70 13.04 2.26
CA ASN A 156 -4.63 14.04 2.26
C ASN A 156 -3.35 13.53 1.58
N ALA A 157 -2.94 12.29 1.87
CA ALA A 157 -1.79 11.65 1.22
C ALA A 157 -2.03 11.49 -0.29
N SER A 158 -3.21 11.02 -0.69
CA SER A 158 -3.59 10.90 -2.10
C SER A 158 -3.49 12.21 -2.85
N LYS A 159 -4.03 13.31 -2.29
CA LYS A 159 -3.91 14.66 -2.87
C LYS A 159 -2.45 15.07 -3.07
N ARG A 160 -1.58 14.81 -2.08
CA ARG A 160 -0.14 15.12 -2.17
C ARG A 160 0.54 14.32 -3.29
N TYR A 161 0.24 13.04 -3.42
CA TYR A 161 0.80 12.20 -4.49
C TYR A 161 0.31 12.59 -5.88
N THR A 162 -0.95 13.04 -6.02
CA THR A 162 -1.45 13.58 -7.28
C THR A 162 -0.81 14.92 -7.64
N ALA A 163 -0.56 15.79 -6.65
CA ALA A 163 0.14 17.06 -6.87
C ALA A 163 1.57 16.85 -7.37
N PHE A 164 2.25 15.83 -6.86
CA PHE A 164 3.63 15.46 -7.22
C PHE A 164 3.82 15.18 -8.72
N ARG A 165 2.81 14.63 -9.41
CA ARG A 165 2.84 14.41 -10.87
C ARG A 165 2.80 15.72 -11.67
N LYS A 166 2.15 16.77 -11.15
CA LYS A 166 1.97 18.03 -11.87
C LYS A 166 3.22 18.93 -11.83
N THR A 167 4.20 18.63 -10.98
CA THR A 167 5.34 19.51 -10.65
C THR A 167 6.72 19.06 -11.19
N GLU A 168 6.78 18.32 -12.30
CA GLU A 168 8.03 18.07 -13.07
C GLU A 168 9.03 17.02 -12.52
N GLU A 169 10.05 16.80 -13.38
CA GLU A 169 11.19 15.87 -13.40
C GLU A 169 11.64 15.13 -12.12
N PRO A 170 12.10 13.85 -12.25
CA PRO A 170 12.55 13.00 -11.14
C PRO A 170 13.64 13.55 -10.22
N SER A 171 14.40 14.57 -10.63
CA SER A 171 15.41 15.22 -9.79
C SER A 171 14.78 16.10 -8.70
N LYS A 172 13.68 16.81 -9.02
CA LYS A 172 12.94 17.67 -8.07
C LYS A 172 12.12 16.87 -7.06
N VAL A 173 11.70 15.67 -7.45
CA VAL A 173 11.06 14.67 -6.58
C VAL A 173 11.92 14.35 -5.35
N GLN A 174 13.21 14.09 -5.53
CA GLN A 174 14.10 13.70 -4.44
C GLN A 174 14.32 14.86 -3.46
N THR A 175 14.50 16.08 -3.99
CA THR A 175 14.59 17.32 -3.18
C THR A 175 13.30 17.63 -2.43
N TRP A 176 12.14 17.41 -3.06
CA TRP A 176 10.84 17.61 -2.41
C TRP A 176 10.58 16.57 -1.31
N LEU A 177 10.93 15.30 -1.54
CA LEU A 177 10.82 14.25 -0.53
C LEU A 177 11.69 14.55 0.69
N GLN A 178 12.94 14.96 0.48
CA GLN A 178 13.83 15.41 1.55
C GLN A 178 13.28 16.63 2.32
N LYS A 179 12.60 17.55 1.63
CA LYS A 179 12.03 18.77 2.24
C LYS A 179 10.74 18.50 3.02
N ASN A 180 9.87 17.61 2.54
CA ASN A 180 8.52 17.41 3.10
C ASN A 180 8.39 16.16 3.99
N MET A 181 9.33 15.21 3.93
CA MET A 181 9.36 14.07 4.85
C MET A 181 9.90 14.41 6.25
N LYS A 182 10.56 15.55 6.44
CA LYS A 182 10.94 16.04 7.78
C LYS A 182 9.72 16.24 8.71
N CYS A 183 8.51 16.35 8.14
CA CYS A 183 7.27 16.50 8.89
C CYS A 183 6.57 15.17 9.26
N LEU A 184 7.09 14.02 8.82
CA LEU A 184 6.50 12.68 9.07
C LEU A 184 7.32 11.82 10.05
N VAL A 185 8.30 12.44 10.74
CA VAL A 185 9.16 11.80 11.76
C VAL A 185 9.00 12.51 13.12
N LYS A 186 7.83 13.06 13.40
CA LYS A 186 7.44 13.44 14.76
C LYS A 186 6.25 12.62 15.19
#